data_AF-A0A2G8JM57-F1
#
_entry.id   AF-A0A2G8JM57-F1
#
_cell.length_a   1.000
_cell.length_b   1.000
_cell.length_c   1.000
_cell.angle_alpha   90.00
_cell.angle_beta   90.00
_cell.angle_gamma   90.00
#
_symmetry.space_group_name_H-M   'P 1'
#
loop_
_entity.id
_entity.type
_entity.pdbx_description
1 polymer ?
#
loop_
_entity_poly.entity_id
_entity_poly.type
_entity_poly.pdbx_seq_one_letter_code
_entity_poly.pdbx_strand_id
1 'polypeptide(L)'
;MLSVPVGNMSFVQDHIFLGQLPKRVIVGCVRNTAFNGSYQQNPFNFNHFGANFLAVYLDGEQIPHKPLKPNFGAASDGTYIRAYHTLFSGTDKANHDEGNAISREEYSKGYTLYAFDLTPDLSSGGHFNLVKQGNLRMELQFNKPLTTTINVIVYAELDNIIEIDRARNVLFDYSS
;
A
#
# COMPACT_ATOMS: atom_id res chain seq x y z
N MET A 1 11.30 3.00 -2.22
CA MET A 1 10.71 3.10 -3.59
C MET A 1 11.31 1.99 -4.45
N LEU A 2 10.53 1.39 -5.33
CA LEU A 2 10.95 0.21 -6.10
C LEU A 2 10.61 0.43 -7.58
N SER A 3 11.56 0.22 -8.48
CA SER A 3 11.36 0.46 -9.91
C SER A 3 10.99 -0.84 -10.64
N VAL A 4 9.99 -0.78 -11.50
CA VAL A 4 9.55 -1.91 -12.34
C VAL A 4 9.76 -1.53 -13.81
N PRO A 5 10.64 -2.23 -14.54
CA PRO A 5 10.92 -1.93 -15.93
C PRO A 5 9.72 -2.14 -16.87
N VAL A 6 9.77 -1.45 -18.01
CA VAL A 6 8.91 -1.71 -19.17
C VAL A 6 8.95 -3.19 -19.58
N GLY A 7 7.83 -3.73 -20.03
CA GLY A 7 7.70 -5.12 -20.48
C GLY A 7 7.36 -6.12 -19.37
N ASN A 8 7.56 -5.77 -18.10
CA ASN A 8 7.20 -6.64 -16.99
C ASN A 8 5.68 -6.75 -16.82
N MET A 9 5.22 -7.95 -16.44
CA MET A 9 3.82 -8.24 -16.07
C MET A 9 3.65 -8.56 -14.60
N SER A 10 4.75 -8.80 -13.88
CA SER A 10 4.75 -9.08 -12.45
C SER A 10 5.90 -8.36 -11.77
N PHE A 11 5.67 -8.05 -10.50
CA PHE A 11 6.62 -7.44 -9.60
C PHE A 11 6.47 -8.10 -8.24
N VAL A 12 7.57 -8.64 -7.73
CA VAL A 12 7.65 -9.26 -6.41
C VAL A 12 8.79 -8.58 -5.68
N GLN A 13 8.53 -8.11 -4.47
CA GLN A 13 9.55 -7.58 -3.60
C GLN A 13 9.47 -8.28 -2.24
N ASP A 14 10.53 -9.00 -1.91
CA ASP A 14 10.77 -9.52 -0.56
C ASP A 14 11.47 -8.45 0.29
N HIS A 15 11.35 -8.56 1.62
CA HIS A 15 12.03 -7.69 2.58
C HIS A 15 11.74 -6.20 2.37
N ILE A 16 10.48 -5.86 2.08
CA ILE A 16 10.03 -4.45 1.99
C ILE A 16 10.19 -3.78 3.36
N PHE A 17 9.87 -4.53 4.40
CA PHE A 17 10.22 -4.24 5.78
C PHE A 17 10.90 -5.49 6.34
N LEU A 18 12.08 -5.30 6.90
CA LEU A 18 12.82 -6.32 7.62
C LEU A 18 13.00 -5.80 9.05
N GLY A 19 12.33 -6.44 10.00
CA GLY A 19 12.34 -6.02 11.39
C GLY A 19 10.96 -5.60 11.83
N GLN A 20 10.80 -4.38 12.36
CA GLN A 20 9.49 -3.92 12.83
C GLN A 20 8.45 -3.92 11.71
N LEU A 21 7.38 -4.68 11.92
CA LEU A 21 6.27 -4.76 10.98
C LEU A 21 5.36 -3.53 11.11
N PRO A 22 4.99 -2.91 9.98
CA PRO A 22 4.06 -1.80 10.00
C PRO A 22 2.64 -2.27 10.36
N LYS A 23 1.87 -1.38 10.98
CA LYS A 23 0.42 -1.55 11.18
C LYS A 23 -0.37 -1.38 9.89
N ARG A 24 0.13 -0.55 8.98
CA ARG A 24 -0.55 -0.21 7.74
C ARG A 24 0.43 -0.03 6.61
N VAL A 25 0.06 -0.49 5.44
CA VAL A 25 0.83 -0.28 4.21
C VAL A 25 -0.07 0.26 3.12
N ILE A 26 0.33 1.36 2.49
CA ILE A 26 -0.34 1.94 1.33
C ILE A 26 0.57 1.85 0.13
N VAL A 27 0.04 1.34 -0.97
CA VAL A 27 0.78 1.07 -2.21
C VAL A 27 0.17 1.89 -3.34
N GLY A 28 1.02 2.57 -4.10
CA GLY A 28 0.65 3.31 -5.30
C GLY A 28 1.69 3.15 -6.39
N CYS A 29 1.25 3.17 -7.65
CA CYS A 29 2.14 3.11 -8.80
C CYS A 29 2.13 4.45 -9.55
N VAL A 30 3.30 4.95 -9.90
CA VAL A 30 3.47 6.21 -10.64
C VAL A 30 4.46 6.00 -11.78
N ARG A 31 4.31 6.75 -12.88
CA ARG A 31 5.31 6.72 -13.97
C ARG A 31 6.66 7.17 -13.44
N ASN A 32 7.73 6.47 -13.81
CA ASN A 32 9.08 6.80 -13.37
C ASN A 32 9.46 8.26 -13.76
N THR A 33 9.06 8.72 -14.94
CA THR A 33 9.27 10.10 -15.39
C THR A 33 8.50 11.14 -14.58
N ALA A 34 7.30 10.83 -14.11
CA ALA A 34 6.51 11.72 -13.26
C ALA A 34 7.15 11.85 -11.88
N PHE A 35 7.60 10.72 -11.33
CA PHE A 35 8.34 10.68 -10.07
C PHE A 35 9.65 11.50 -10.13
N ASN A 36 10.38 11.42 -11.25
CA ASN A 36 11.62 12.16 -11.47
C ASN A 36 11.41 13.64 -11.86
N GLY A 37 10.20 14.19 -11.71
CA GLY A 37 9.95 15.64 -11.84
C GLY A 37 9.72 16.15 -13.26
N SER A 38 9.19 15.31 -14.16
CA SER A 38 8.76 15.78 -15.48
C SER A 38 7.67 16.87 -15.33
N TYR A 39 7.93 18.06 -15.87
CA TYR A 39 6.97 19.19 -15.85
C TYR A 39 5.64 18.91 -16.56
N GLN A 40 5.59 17.90 -17.43
CA GLN A 40 4.39 17.52 -18.18
C GLN A 40 3.56 16.45 -17.46
N GLN A 41 4.04 15.90 -16.35
CA GLN A 41 3.40 14.79 -15.66
C GLN A 41 3.19 15.10 -14.18
N ASN A 42 2.15 14.50 -13.60
CA ASN A 42 1.83 14.68 -12.19
C ASN A 42 2.38 13.50 -11.37
N PRO A 43 3.27 13.71 -10.38
CA PRO A 43 3.79 12.66 -9.50
C PRO A 43 2.73 12.07 -8.54
N PHE A 44 1.60 12.76 -8.34
CA PHE A 44 0.48 12.29 -7.52
C PHE A 44 -0.60 11.57 -8.34
N ASN A 45 -0.36 11.33 -9.63
CA ASN A 45 -1.23 10.53 -10.46
C ASN A 45 -0.88 9.04 -10.29
N PHE A 46 -1.52 8.40 -9.31
CA PHE A 46 -1.39 6.98 -9.01
C PHE A 46 -2.21 6.14 -9.98
N ASN A 47 -1.57 5.64 -11.02
CA ASN A 47 -2.23 4.88 -12.07
C ASN A 47 -2.27 3.38 -11.73
N HIS A 48 -3.35 2.70 -12.08
CA HIS A 48 -3.47 1.26 -11.87
C HIS A 48 -2.59 0.42 -12.81
N PHE A 49 -2.17 0.94 -13.97
CA PHE A 49 -1.37 0.25 -15.00
C PHE A 49 -1.91 -1.13 -15.44
N GLY A 50 -3.21 -1.36 -15.27
CA GLY A 50 -3.83 -2.65 -15.53
C GLY A 50 -3.55 -3.71 -14.45
N ALA A 51 -3.22 -3.29 -13.23
CA ALA A 51 -3.05 -4.19 -12.08
C ALA A 51 -4.24 -5.14 -11.97
N ASN A 52 -3.96 -6.44 -11.88
CA ASN A 52 -4.96 -7.51 -11.82
C ASN A 52 -4.73 -8.50 -10.67
N PHE A 53 -3.64 -8.33 -9.93
CA PHE A 53 -3.34 -9.06 -8.70
C PHE A 53 -2.54 -8.16 -7.77
N LEU A 54 -2.94 -8.10 -6.50
CA LEU A 54 -2.13 -7.48 -5.44
C LEU A 54 -2.36 -8.22 -4.11
N ALA A 55 -1.27 -8.57 -3.45
CA ALA A 55 -1.26 -9.15 -2.11
C ALA A 55 0.03 -8.77 -1.38
N VAL A 56 -0.05 -8.71 -0.06
CA VAL A 56 1.13 -8.64 0.81
C VAL A 56 1.21 -9.92 1.64
N TYR A 57 2.41 -10.29 2.06
CA TYR A 57 2.68 -11.49 2.83
C TYR A 57 3.48 -11.10 4.06
N LEU A 58 2.94 -11.42 5.23
CA LEU A 58 3.57 -11.19 6.52
C LEU A 58 4.04 -12.55 7.04
N ASP A 59 5.35 -12.77 7.07
CA ASP A 59 5.97 -14.05 7.44
C ASP A 59 5.38 -15.27 6.71
N GLY A 60 4.96 -15.08 5.45
CA GLY A 60 4.35 -16.11 4.60
C GLY A 60 2.82 -16.16 4.66
N GLU A 61 2.18 -15.48 5.61
CA GLU A 61 0.72 -15.35 5.66
C GLU A 61 0.24 -14.27 4.69
N GLN A 62 -0.65 -14.63 3.77
CA GLN A 62 -1.18 -13.70 2.77
C GLN A 62 -2.26 -12.78 3.34
N ILE A 63 -2.08 -11.48 3.16
CA ILE A 63 -3.04 -10.44 3.50
C ILE A 63 -3.37 -9.62 2.24
N PRO A 64 -4.66 -9.44 1.92
CA PRO A 64 -5.83 -10.13 2.50
C PRO A 64 -5.84 -11.62 2.13
N HIS A 65 -6.53 -12.45 2.92
CA HIS A 65 -6.69 -13.89 2.66
C HIS A 65 -7.18 -14.20 1.23
N LYS A 66 -8.05 -13.34 0.68
CA LYS A 66 -8.41 -13.36 -0.74
C LYS A 66 -7.71 -12.20 -1.43
N PRO A 67 -6.70 -12.47 -2.28
CA PRO A 67 -5.90 -11.41 -2.89
C PRO A 67 -6.77 -10.47 -3.70
N LEU A 68 -6.33 -9.23 -3.85
CA LEU A 68 -7.04 -8.26 -4.66
C LEU A 68 -6.82 -8.63 -6.13
N LYS A 69 -7.92 -8.79 -6.87
CA LYS A 69 -7.88 -9.04 -8.31
C LYS A 69 -8.71 -8.00 -9.06
N PRO A 70 -8.29 -6.72 -9.04
CA PRO A 70 -9.08 -5.67 -9.68
C PRO A 70 -9.09 -5.84 -11.20
N ASN A 71 -10.21 -5.54 -11.83
CA ASN A 71 -10.28 -5.36 -13.27
C ASN A 71 -10.72 -3.92 -13.56
N PHE A 72 -9.89 -3.18 -14.29
CA PHE A 72 -10.16 -1.80 -14.71
C PHE A 72 -10.63 -1.73 -16.17
N GLY A 73 -11.38 -2.75 -16.62
CA GLY A 73 -12.02 -2.78 -17.94
C GLY A 73 -13.11 -1.70 -18.09
N ALA A 74 -13.91 -1.81 -19.16
CA ALA A 74 -15.01 -0.88 -19.40
C ALA A 74 -15.96 -0.79 -18.19
N ALA A 75 -16.67 0.33 -18.05
CA ALA A 75 -17.48 0.64 -16.87
C ALA A 75 -18.50 -0.44 -16.46
N SER A 76 -18.94 -1.28 -17.40
CA SER A 76 -19.83 -2.43 -17.18
C SER A 76 -19.16 -3.66 -16.57
N ASP A 77 -17.86 -3.88 -16.82
CA ASP A 77 -17.13 -5.10 -16.47
C ASP A 77 -16.03 -4.87 -15.42
N GLY A 78 -15.85 -3.62 -14.98
CA GLY A 78 -14.82 -3.22 -14.03
C GLY A 78 -15.08 -3.73 -12.62
N THR A 79 -14.29 -4.71 -12.17
CA THR A 79 -14.38 -5.31 -10.84
C THR A 79 -13.24 -4.84 -9.92
N TYR A 80 -13.16 -3.54 -9.65
CA TYR A 80 -12.14 -2.94 -8.76
C TYR A 80 -12.68 -2.50 -7.38
N ILE A 81 -13.95 -2.77 -7.08
CA ILE A 81 -14.61 -2.27 -5.85
C ILE A 81 -13.94 -2.79 -4.58
N ARG A 82 -13.50 -4.05 -4.55
CA ARG A 82 -12.76 -4.58 -3.40
C ARG A 82 -11.44 -3.84 -3.20
N ALA A 83 -10.76 -3.44 -4.28
CA ALA A 83 -9.54 -2.65 -4.20
C ALA A 83 -9.83 -1.22 -3.71
N TYR A 84 -10.86 -0.57 -4.25
CA TYR A 84 -11.32 0.74 -3.77
C TYR A 84 -11.71 0.73 -2.29
N HIS A 85 -12.45 -0.30 -1.85
CA HIS A 85 -12.85 -0.47 -0.45
C HIS A 85 -11.65 -0.54 0.49
N THR A 86 -10.50 -1.06 0.01
CA THR A 86 -9.29 -1.11 0.84
C THR A 86 -8.84 0.26 1.33
N LEU A 87 -9.12 1.35 0.60
CA LEU A 87 -8.80 2.69 1.08
C LEU A 87 -9.59 3.09 2.33
N PHE A 88 -10.79 2.55 2.52
CA PHE A 88 -11.62 2.83 3.69
C PHE A 88 -11.25 1.91 4.83
N SER A 89 -11.24 0.59 4.58
CA SER A 89 -10.91 -0.39 5.62
C SER A 89 -9.46 -0.27 6.08
N GLY A 90 -8.54 -0.02 5.14
CA GLY A 90 -7.13 0.11 5.41
C GLY A 90 -6.71 1.45 6.00
N THR A 91 -7.60 2.46 6.09
CA THR A 91 -7.29 3.76 6.72
C THR A 91 -8.20 4.09 7.91
N ASP A 92 -8.90 3.08 8.44
CA ASP A 92 -9.86 3.21 9.56
C ASP A 92 -10.99 4.22 9.31
N LYS A 93 -11.35 4.41 8.05
CA LYS A 93 -12.48 5.26 7.63
C LYS A 93 -13.70 4.44 7.26
N ALA A 94 -13.57 3.12 7.23
CA ALA A 94 -14.72 2.25 7.01
C ALA A 94 -15.70 2.42 8.17
N ASN A 95 -16.96 2.71 7.84
CA ASN A 95 -18.06 2.90 8.79
C ASN A 95 -17.97 4.17 9.67
N HIS A 96 -17.09 5.11 9.33
CA HIS A 96 -17.07 6.45 9.92
C HIS A 96 -17.75 7.44 8.98
N ASP A 97 -18.29 8.55 9.50
CA ASP A 97 -18.88 9.64 8.69
C ASP A 97 -17.77 10.53 8.09
N GLU A 98 -16.74 9.89 7.54
CA GLU A 98 -15.56 10.54 6.98
C GLU A 98 -15.14 9.86 5.68
N GLY A 99 -14.94 10.65 4.63
CA GLY A 99 -14.42 10.20 3.35
C GLY A 99 -12.89 10.26 3.28
N ASN A 100 -12.33 9.72 2.20
CA ASN A 100 -10.90 9.84 1.84
C ASN A 100 -10.66 10.81 0.66
N ALA A 101 -11.67 11.62 0.31
CA ALA A 101 -11.69 12.55 -0.82
C ALA A 101 -11.38 11.94 -2.20
N ILE A 102 -11.49 10.61 -2.35
CA ILE A 102 -11.33 9.90 -3.62
C ILE A 102 -12.65 9.22 -3.94
N SER A 103 -13.35 9.68 -4.97
CA SER A 103 -14.54 8.97 -5.47
C SER A 103 -14.17 7.67 -6.18
N ARG A 104 -15.16 6.78 -6.34
CA ARG A 104 -15.00 5.54 -7.10
C ARG A 104 -14.56 5.81 -8.54
N GLU A 105 -15.09 6.86 -9.15
CA GLU A 105 -14.83 7.25 -10.52
C GLU A 105 -13.37 7.74 -10.67
N GLU A 106 -12.91 8.56 -9.73
CA GLU A 106 -11.53 9.06 -9.65
C GLU A 106 -10.53 7.94 -9.38
N TYR A 107 -10.90 6.96 -8.54
CA TYR A 107 -10.04 5.82 -8.22
C TYR A 107 -9.52 5.11 -9.46
N SER A 108 -10.39 4.89 -10.46
CA SER A 108 -10.02 4.24 -11.72
C SER A 108 -9.24 5.15 -12.70
N LYS A 109 -9.15 6.45 -12.43
CA LYS A 109 -8.64 7.49 -13.36
C LYS A 109 -7.32 8.13 -12.92
N GLY A 110 -6.60 7.53 -11.96
CA GLY A 110 -5.32 8.07 -11.49
C GLY A 110 -5.22 8.31 -9.99
N TYR A 111 -6.18 7.82 -9.22
CA TYR A 111 -6.15 7.83 -7.76
C TYR A 111 -6.19 6.41 -7.20
N THR A 112 -5.51 5.48 -7.88
CA THR A 112 -5.48 4.07 -7.51
C THR A 112 -4.41 3.81 -6.44
N LEU A 113 -4.84 3.83 -5.18
CA LEU A 113 -4.05 3.43 -4.03
C LEU A 113 -4.63 2.14 -3.43
N TYR A 114 -3.78 1.33 -2.82
CA TYR A 114 -4.18 0.08 -2.15
C TYR A 114 -3.71 0.13 -0.70
N ALA A 115 -4.63 0.04 0.25
CA ALA A 115 -4.28 0.12 1.67
C ALA A 115 -4.51 -1.22 2.36
N PHE A 116 -3.51 -1.70 3.06
CA PHE A 116 -3.52 -2.94 3.82
C PHE A 116 -3.45 -2.57 5.29
N ASP A 117 -4.48 -2.98 6.04
CA ASP A 117 -4.42 -3.04 7.49
C ASP A 117 -3.73 -4.36 7.88
N LEU A 118 -2.66 -4.24 8.64
CA LEU A 118 -1.84 -5.34 9.15
C LEU A 118 -1.98 -5.48 10.68
N THR A 119 -2.86 -4.70 11.31
CA THR A 119 -3.15 -4.84 12.73
C THR A 119 -3.80 -6.21 13.00
N PRO A 120 -3.38 -6.93 14.06
CA PRO A 120 -3.91 -8.24 14.40
C PRO A 120 -5.40 -8.20 14.79
N ASP A 121 -5.88 -7.06 15.26
CA ASP A 121 -7.25 -6.80 15.65
C ASP A 121 -8.10 -6.14 14.55
N LEU A 122 -7.52 -5.84 13.39
CA LEU A 122 -8.15 -5.05 12.30
C LEU A 122 -8.77 -3.74 12.81
N SER A 123 -8.18 -3.19 13.87
CA SER A 123 -8.66 -2.02 14.59
C SER A 123 -7.51 -1.03 14.69
N SER A 124 -7.70 0.17 14.16
CA SER A 124 -6.65 1.20 14.19
C SER A 124 -6.71 2.08 15.44
N GLY A 125 -7.56 1.76 16.43
CA GLY A 125 -7.82 2.63 17.59
C GLY A 125 -7.93 1.92 18.93
N GLY A 126 -7.26 2.48 19.95
CA GLY A 126 -7.55 2.22 21.38
C GLY A 126 -6.62 1.26 22.12
N HIS A 127 -5.81 0.46 21.41
CA HIS A 127 -4.90 -0.51 22.03
C HIS A 127 -3.51 -0.48 21.38
N PHE A 128 -2.47 -0.53 22.21
CA PHE A 128 -1.10 -0.75 21.73
C PHE A 128 -0.97 -2.21 21.30
N ASN A 129 -0.67 -2.42 20.02
CA ASN A 129 -0.26 -3.74 19.54
C ASN A 129 1.24 -3.90 19.83
N LEU A 130 1.65 -5.06 20.34
CA LEU A 130 3.07 -5.33 20.54
C LEU A 130 3.82 -5.15 19.21
N VAL A 131 4.96 -4.46 19.26
CA VAL A 131 5.90 -4.36 18.14
C VAL A 131 6.29 -5.77 17.72
N LYS A 132 5.85 -6.19 16.53
CA LYS A 132 6.21 -7.48 15.95
C LYS A 132 7.39 -7.31 15.01
N GLN A 133 8.35 -8.20 15.12
CA GLN A 133 9.46 -8.32 14.20
C GLN A 133 9.10 -9.38 13.15
N GLY A 134 9.33 -9.10 11.87
CA GLY A 134 9.04 -10.02 10.78
C GLY A 134 9.48 -9.49 9.42
N ASN A 135 9.02 -10.19 8.39
CA ASN A 135 9.28 -9.86 7.00
C ASN A 135 7.98 -9.56 6.25
N LEU A 136 7.95 -8.40 5.58
CA LEU A 136 6.87 -8.07 4.65
C LEU A 136 7.33 -8.25 3.20
N ARG A 137 6.63 -9.11 2.47
CA ARG A 137 6.74 -9.29 1.02
C ARG A 137 5.50 -8.72 0.33
N MET A 138 5.65 -8.19 -0.88
CA MET A 138 4.54 -7.76 -1.74
C MET A 138 4.63 -8.40 -3.11
N GLU A 139 3.46 -8.70 -3.66
CA GLU A 139 3.29 -9.15 -5.02
C GLU A 139 2.27 -8.28 -5.75
N LEU A 140 2.65 -7.81 -6.93
CA LEU A 140 1.83 -7.03 -7.84
C LEU A 140 1.92 -7.64 -9.24
N GLN A 141 0.79 -7.83 -9.91
CA GLN A 141 0.73 -8.29 -11.30
C GLN A 141 -0.16 -7.38 -12.14
N PHE A 142 0.12 -7.34 -13.43
CA PHE A 142 -0.56 -6.55 -14.44
C PHE A 142 -1.16 -7.46 -15.50
N ASN A 143 -2.33 -7.06 -16.03
CA ASN A 143 -3.01 -7.82 -17.08
C ASN A 143 -2.28 -7.79 -18.44
N LYS A 144 -1.35 -6.84 -18.63
CA LYS A 144 -0.56 -6.64 -19.85
C LYS A 144 0.85 -6.20 -19.46
N PRO A 145 1.85 -6.42 -20.33
CA PRO A 145 3.18 -5.85 -20.14
C PRO A 145 3.12 -4.34 -19.95
N LEU A 146 3.86 -3.83 -18.96
CA LEU A 146 3.98 -2.39 -18.74
C LEU A 146 4.54 -1.70 -19.99
N THR A 147 3.92 -0.62 -20.43
CA THR A 147 4.36 0.15 -21.61
C THR A 147 5.39 1.24 -21.25
N THR A 148 5.64 1.44 -19.96
CA THR A 148 6.61 2.40 -19.43
C THR A 148 7.16 1.88 -18.11
N THR A 149 8.37 2.30 -17.75
CA THR A 149 8.92 2.03 -16.42
C THR A 149 8.13 2.79 -15.37
N ILE A 150 7.75 2.10 -14.29
CA ILE A 150 7.00 2.68 -13.17
C ILE A 150 7.83 2.62 -11.89
N ASN A 151 7.45 3.45 -10.93
CA ASN A 151 7.90 3.34 -9.55
C ASN A 151 6.71 2.91 -8.69
N VAL A 152 6.91 1.86 -7.90
CA VAL A 152 6.00 1.45 -6.83
C VAL A 152 6.41 2.21 -5.57
N ILE A 153 5.48 3.02 -5.08
CA ILE A 153 5.58 3.75 -3.83
C ILE A 153 4.90 2.92 -2.76
N VAL A 154 5.64 2.63 -1.69
CA VAL A 154 5.15 1.94 -0.51
C VAL A 154 5.29 2.94 0.65
N TYR A 155 4.14 3.33 1.21
CA TYR A 155 4.04 4.10 2.43
C TYR A 155 3.66 3.14 3.56
N ALA A 156 4.26 3.30 4.73
CA ALA A 156 3.95 2.46 5.88
C ALA A 156 3.85 3.26 7.17
N GLU A 157 2.97 2.81 8.05
CA GLU A 157 2.72 3.38 9.36
C GLU A 157 3.17 2.38 10.43
N LEU A 158 4.03 2.82 11.35
CA LEU A 158 4.62 1.99 12.41
C LEU A 158 4.39 2.66 13.78
N ASP A 159 4.21 1.86 14.83
CA ASP A 159 4.17 2.36 16.21
C ASP A 159 5.56 2.36 16.82
N ASN A 160 6.08 3.50 17.27
CA ASN A 160 7.34 3.54 17.99
C ASN A 160 7.09 3.85 19.48
N ILE A 161 7.85 3.19 20.36
CA ILE A 161 7.84 3.47 21.80
C ILE A 161 8.99 4.41 22.14
N ILE A 162 8.65 5.49 22.85
CA ILE A 162 9.62 6.40 23.48
C ILE A 162 9.41 6.29 24.98
N GLU A 163 10.40 5.78 25.70
CA GLU A 163 10.41 5.70 27.16
C GLU A 163 11.27 6.82 27.73
N ILE A 164 10.75 7.52 28.75
CA ILE A 164 11.52 8.50 29.53
C ILE A 164 11.66 7.95 30.93
N ASP A 165 12.89 7.66 31.33
CA ASP A 165 13.16 7.13 32.67
C ASP A 165 13.11 8.23 33.75
N ARG A 166 13.19 7.82 35.03
CA ARG A 166 13.21 8.76 36.16
C ARG A 166 14.41 9.71 36.16
N ALA A 167 15.50 9.35 35.48
CA ALA A 167 16.70 10.16 35.31
C ALA A 167 16.62 11.09 34.08
N ARG A 168 15.47 11.12 33.38
CA ARG A 168 15.22 11.88 32.14
C ARG A 168 16.05 11.40 30.94
N ASN A 169 16.52 10.15 30.97
CA ASN A 169 17.05 9.53 29.78
C ASN A 169 15.91 9.17 28.84
N VAL A 170 16.11 9.44 27.55
CA VAL A 170 15.15 9.10 26.51
C VAL A 170 15.63 7.82 25.83
N LEU A 171 14.88 6.74 26.00
CA LEU A 171 15.09 5.47 25.32
C LEU A 171 14.09 5.37 24.16
N PHE A 172 14.54 4.92 23.00
CA PHE A 172 13.72 4.75 21.82
C PHE A 172 14.06 3.43 21.12
N ASP A 173 13.04 2.75 20.61
CA ASP A 173 13.15 1.41 20.00
C ASP A 173 13.10 1.42 18.46
N TYR A 174 13.56 2.51 17.81
CA TYR A 174 13.65 2.54 16.35
C TYR A 174 15.12 2.46 15.89
N SER A 175 15.42 1.49 15.03
CA SER A 175 16.64 1.45 14.22
C SER A 175 16.37 2.13 12.89
N SER A 176 17.22 3.08 12.50
CA SER A 176 17.17 3.78 11.20
C SER A 176 17.43 2.85 10.02
#